data_AF-A0A9X6RRI6-F1
#
_entry.id   AF-A0A9X6RRI6-F1
#
_cell.length_a   1.000
_cell.length_b   1.000
_cell.length_c   1.000
_cell.angle_alpha   90.00
_cell.angle_beta   90.00
_cell.angle_gamma   90.00
#
_symmetry.space_group_name_H-M   'P 1'
#
loop_
_entity.id
_entity.type
_entity.pdbx_description
1 polymer ?
#
loop_
_entity_poly.entity_id
_entity_poly.type
_entity_poly.pdbx_seq_one_letter_code
_entity_poly.pdbx_strand_id
1 'polypeptide(L)'
;MDIANKMEVILNERKKLNLNDDYGIQKSWNEIIEVLSENEENTIRYLENCSKEELYWISEVLEDIVEIIQSKELINCLRKLDGKFPELEMTNDIDIAESYIENP
;
A
#
# COMPACT_ATOMS: atom_id res chain seq x y z
N MET A 1 -0.05 -19.05 -2.00
CA MET A 1 -1.25 -18.30 -2.42
C MET A 1 -0.75 -17.07 -3.15
N ASP A 2 -1.30 -16.77 -4.32
CA ASP A 2 -0.88 -15.61 -5.13
C ASP A 2 -1.14 -14.29 -4.38
N ILE A 3 -0.29 -13.28 -4.61
CA ILE A 3 -0.38 -11.97 -3.94
C ILE A 3 -1.75 -11.33 -4.15
N ALA A 4 -2.30 -11.45 -5.36
CA ALA A 4 -3.63 -10.92 -5.69
C ALA A 4 -4.73 -11.61 -4.87
N ASN A 5 -4.68 -12.94 -4.75
CA ASN A 5 -5.67 -13.68 -3.94
C ASN A 5 -5.58 -13.35 -2.45
N LYS A 6 -4.35 -13.16 -1.91
CA LYS A 6 -4.16 -12.74 -0.52
C LYS A 6 -4.78 -11.36 -0.30
N MET A 7 -4.44 -10.41 -1.17
CA MET A 7 -4.89 -9.02 -1.07
C MET A 7 -6.40 -8.89 -1.28
N GLU A 8 -6.99 -9.63 -2.22
CA GLU A 8 -8.44 -9.64 -2.43
C GLU A 8 -9.19 -10.01 -1.14
N VAL A 9 -8.73 -11.04 -0.43
CA VAL A 9 -9.34 -11.45 0.85
C VAL A 9 -9.20 -10.35 1.89
N ILE A 10 -7.99 -9.80 2.08
CA ILE A 10 -7.72 -8.78 3.10
C ILE A 10 -8.53 -7.50 2.84
N LEU A 11 -8.52 -7.02 1.60
CA LEU A 11 -9.23 -5.79 1.22
C LEU A 11 -10.75 -5.96 1.32
N ASN A 12 -11.28 -7.13 0.97
CA ASN A 12 -12.71 -7.41 1.14
C ASN A 12 -13.15 -7.43 2.60
N GLU A 13 -12.29 -7.85 3.53
CA GLU A 13 -12.57 -7.75 4.96
C GLU A 13 -12.44 -6.30 5.44
N ARG A 14 -11.36 -5.59 5.09
CA ARG A 14 -11.14 -4.17 5.43
C ARG A 14 -12.34 -3.29 5.06
N LYS A 15 -12.92 -3.49 3.88
CA LYS A 15 -14.09 -2.75 3.35
C LYS A 15 -15.37 -2.92 4.18
N LYS A 16 -15.52 -4.04 4.88
CA LYS A 16 -16.73 -4.36 5.67
C LYS A 16 -16.64 -3.85 7.10
N LEU A 17 -15.44 -3.47 7.55
CA LEU A 17 -15.22 -3.04 8.93
C LEU A 17 -15.92 -1.72 9.22
N ASN A 18 -16.41 -1.60 10.45
CA ASN A 18 -16.90 -0.32 10.97
C ASN A 18 -15.71 0.60 11.23
N LEU A 19 -15.88 1.91 11.00
CA LEU A 19 -14.83 2.90 11.26
C LEU A 19 -14.40 2.98 12.73
N ASN A 20 -15.23 2.50 13.67
CA ASN A 20 -14.89 2.44 15.10
C ASN A 20 -14.31 1.08 15.51
N ASP A 21 -14.09 0.15 14.58
CA ASP A 21 -13.43 -1.13 14.84
C ASP A 21 -11.91 -0.98 14.70
N ASP A 22 -11.31 -0.23 15.63
CA ASP A 22 -9.88 0.08 15.62
C ASP A 22 -9.02 -1.20 15.56
N TYR A 23 -9.45 -2.26 16.25
CA TYR A 23 -8.76 -3.54 16.26
C TYR A 23 -8.79 -4.22 14.89
N GLY A 24 -9.99 -4.29 14.27
CA GLY A 24 -10.14 -4.86 12.94
C GLY A 24 -9.34 -4.09 11.89
N ILE A 25 -9.37 -2.75 11.96
CA ILE A 25 -8.65 -1.87 11.04
C ILE A 25 -7.15 -2.10 11.17
N GLN A 26 -6.61 -2.05 12.38
CA GLN A 26 -5.19 -2.29 12.62
C GLN A 26 -4.76 -3.70 12.17
N LYS A 27 -5.62 -4.71 12.38
CA LYS A 27 -5.34 -6.07 11.92
C LYS A 27 -5.25 -6.12 10.40
N SER A 28 -6.18 -5.50 9.68
CA SER A 28 -6.13 -5.43 8.22
C SER A 28 -4.92 -4.67 7.71
N TRP A 29 -4.55 -3.56 8.35
CA TRP A 29 -3.32 -2.81 8.03
C TRP A 29 -2.07 -3.69 8.14
N ASN A 30 -1.91 -4.40 9.26
CA ASN A 30 -0.78 -5.29 9.47
C ASN A 30 -0.73 -6.41 8.41
N GLU A 31 -1.89 -6.97 8.02
CA GLU A 31 -1.97 -8.00 6.98
C GLU A 31 -1.62 -7.45 5.59
N ILE A 32 -2.04 -6.23 5.24
CA ILE A 32 -1.65 -5.55 3.99
C ILE A 32 -0.13 -5.36 3.97
N ILE A 33 0.43 -4.81 5.05
CA ILE A 33 1.87 -4.54 5.17
C ILE A 33 2.66 -5.85 5.05
N GLU A 34 2.27 -6.91 5.77
CA GLU A 34 2.96 -8.20 5.71
C GLU A 34 3.02 -8.77 4.28
N VAL A 35 1.91 -8.71 3.54
CA VAL A 35 1.83 -9.25 2.17
C VAL A 35 2.60 -8.37 1.18
N LEU A 36 2.43 -7.06 1.24
CA LEU A 36 3.03 -6.14 0.28
C LEU A 36 4.50 -5.82 0.59
N SER A 37 5.00 -6.14 1.77
CA SER A 37 6.42 -5.99 2.10
C SER A 37 7.25 -7.26 1.86
N GLU A 38 6.62 -8.38 1.45
CA GLU A 38 7.29 -9.69 1.28
C GLU A 38 8.31 -9.68 0.12
N ASN A 39 8.00 -9.00 -0.98
CA ASN A 39 8.86 -8.95 -2.16
C ASN A 39 8.58 -7.72 -3.04
N GLU A 40 9.60 -6.88 -3.22
CA GLU A 40 9.53 -5.63 -3.99
C GLU A 40 8.95 -5.81 -5.41
N GLU A 41 9.50 -6.74 -6.22
CA GLU A 41 9.11 -6.91 -7.62
C GLU A 41 7.63 -7.33 -7.74
N ASN A 42 7.21 -8.28 -6.91
CA ASN A 42 5.83 -8.74 -6.88
C ASN A 42 4.87 -7.63 -6.43
N THR A 43 5.28 -6.84 -5.44
CA THR A 43 4.49 -5.71 -4.93
C THR A 43 4.32 -4.63 -5.97
N ILE A 44 5.40 -4.20 -6.63
CA ILE A 44 5.32 -3.21 -7.72
C ILE A 44 4.37 -3.72 -8.81
N ARG A 45 4.55 -4.96 -9.27
CA ARG A 45 3.70 -5.56 -10.29
C ARG A 45 2.23 -5.62 -9.86
N TYR A 46 1.95 -5.93 -8.60
CA TYR A 46 0.61 -5.96 -8.06
C TYR A 46 -0.01 -4.55 -8.04
N LEU A 47 0.71 -3.56 -7.52
CA LEU A 47 0.25 -2.16 -7.41
C LEU A 47 -0.04 -1.53 -8.79
N GLU A 48 0.79 -1.79 -9.79
CA GLU A 48 0.58 -1.28 -11.16
C GLU A 48 -0.75 -1.78 -11.79
N ASN A 49 -1.24 -2.94 -11.33
CA ASN A 49 -2.48 -3.55 -11.80
C ASN A 49 -3.69 -3.29 -10.88
N CYS A 50 -3.49 -2.62 -9.74
CA CYS A 50 -4.58 -2.30 -8.83
C CYS A 50 -5.57 -1.30 -9.45
N SER A 51 -6.85 -1.50 -9.13
CA SER A 51 -7.88 -0.49 -9.32
C SER A 51 -7.71 0.68 -8.34
N LYS A 52 -8.35 1.80 -8.66
CA LYS A 52 -8.39 2.97 -7.77
C LYS A 52 -8.95 2.62 -6.38
N GLU A 53 -9.98 1.77 -6.33
CA GLU A 53 -10.61 1.39 -5.06
C GLU A 53 -9.68 0.55 -4.21
N GLU A 54 -8.93 -0.40 -4.79
CA GLU A 54 -7.93 -1.17 -4.05
C GLU A 54 -6.81 -0.27 -3.53
N LEU A 55 -6.33 0.66 -4.36
CA LEU A 55 -5.30 1.61 -3.97
C LEU A 55 -5.75 2.55 -2.84
N TYR A 56 -7.02 2.95 -2.79
CA TYR A 56 -7.56 3.76 -1.69
C TYR A 56 -7.39 3.10 -0.32
N TRP A 57 -7.56 1.77 -0.24
CA TRP A 57 -7.38 1.06 1.03
C TRP A 57 -5.91 0.77 1.33
N ILE A 58 -5.11 0.53 0.29
CA ILE A 58 -3.66 0.31 0.44
C ILE A 58 -2.97 1.61 0.85
N SER A 59 -3.45 2.78 0.41
CA SER A 59 -2.83 4.07 0.73
C SER A 59 -2.79 4.39 2.21
N GLU A 60 -3.69 3.80 3.00
CA GLU A 60 -3.71 3.93 4.47
C GLU A 60 -2.41 3.43 5.14
N VAL A 61 -1.60 2.60 4.46
CA VAL A 61 -0.38 1.98 5.00
C VAL A 61 0.81 2.04 4.03
N LEU A 62 0.75 2.93 3.03
CA LEU A 62 1.81 3.01 2.01
C LEU A 62 3.17 3.41 2.60
N GLU A 63 3.16 4.30 3.58
CA GLU A 63 4.35 4.76 4.28
C GLU A 63 5.11 3.58 4.92
N ASP A 64 4.40 2.71 5.65
CA ASP A 64 4.99 1.52 6.29
C ASP A 64 5.60 0.54 5.28
N ILE A 65 4.90 0.31 4.15
CA ILE A 65 5.38 -0.62 3.11
C ILE A 65 6.69 -0.10 2.50
N VAL A 66 6.74 1.21 2.21
CA VAL A 66 7.94 1.84 1.66
C VAL A 66 9.06 1.84 2.70
N GLU A 67 8.77 2.13 3.97
CA GLU A 67 9.75 2.11 5.05
C GLU A 67 10.38 0.72 5.20
N ILE A 68 9.62 -0.36 5.03
CA ILE A 68 10.13 -1.73 5.12
C ILE A 68 10.95 -2.11 3.88
N ILE A 69 10.45 -1.80 2.67
CA ILE A 69 11.10 -2.21 1.42
C ILE A 69 12.33 -1.35 1.11
N GLN A 70 12.33 -0.07 1.47
CA GLN A 70 13.41 0.89 1.20
C GLN A 70 13.78 0.99 -0.30
N SER A 71 12.79 0.93 -1.19
CA SER A 71 13.01 0.93 -2.65
C SER A 71 12.61 2.22 -3.33
N LYS A 72 13.56 2.76 -4.11
CA LYS A 72 13.32 3.88 -5.04
C LYS A 72 12.43 3.50 -6.21
N GLU A 73 12.46 2.24 -6.66
CA GLU A 73 11.56 1.77 -7.72
C GLU A 73 10.11 1.68 -7.23
N LEU A 74 9.91 1.28 -5.98
CA LEU A 74 8.59 1.35 -5.35
C LEU A 74 8.08 2.79 -5.27
N ILE A 75 8.89 3.75 -4.81
CA ILE A 75 8.53 5.18 -4.82
C ILE A 75 8.14 5.63 -6.24
N ASN A 76 8.94 5.30 -7.25
CA ASN A 76 8.64 5.66 -8.64
C ASN A 76 7.30 5.06 -9.11
N CYS A 77 7.00 3.83 -8.72
CA CYS A 77 5.69 3.20 -8.97
C CYS A 77 4.57 4.01 -8.30
N LEU A 78 4.71 4.36 -7.03
CA LEU A 78 3.70 5.13 -6.29
C LEU A 78 3.48 6.52 -6.89
N ARG A 79 4.54 7.22 -7.31
CA ARG A 79 4.43 8.53 -8.00
C ARG A 79 3.65 8.43 -9.32
N LYS A 80 3.82 7.33 -10.08
CA LYS A 80 3.02 7.10 -11.30
C LYS A 80 1.55 6.87 -10.96
N LEU A 81 1.27 6.12 -9.88
CA LEU A 81 -0.09 5.85 -9.43
C LEU A 81 -0.77 7.10 -8.88
N ASP A 82 -0.05 7.95 -8.14
CA ASP A 82 -0.50 9.25 -7.66
C ASP A 82 -0.90 10.17 -8.82
N GLY A 83 -0.08 10.25 -9.87
CA GLY A 83 -0.43 10.97 -11.10
C GLY A 83 -1.62 10.38 -11.86
N LYS A 84 -1.86 9.05 -11.75
CA LYS A 84 -2.99 8.36 -12.38
C LYS A 84 -4.30 8.53 -11.60
N PHE A 85 -4.21 8.63 -10.28
CA PHE A 85 -5.35 8.69 -9.35
C PHE A 85 -5.17 9.84 -8.34
N PRO A 86 -5.12 11.10 -8.79
CA PRO A 86 -4.79 12.24 -7.92
C PRO A 86 -5.84 12.47 -6.82
N GLU A 87 -7.04 11.90 -6.93
CA GLU A 87 -8.08 12.03 -5.90
C GLU A 87 -7.83 11.15 -4.67
N LEU A 88 -6.80 10.31 -4.68
CA LEU A 88 -6.36 9.55 -3.52
C LEU A 88 -5.43 10.36 -2.61
N GLU A 89 -4.96 11.53 -3.06
CA GLU A 89 -4.15 12.48 -2.27
C GLU A 89 -2.90 11.86 -1.60
N MET A 90 -2.28 10.88 -2.26
CA MET A 90 -1.15 10.10 -1.71
C MET A 90 0.16 10.88 -1.68
N THR A 91 0.23 12.07 -2.29
CA THR A 91 1.47 12.85 -2.45
C THR A 91 2.21 13.04 -1.13
N ASN A 92 1.51 13.42 -0.05
CA ASN A 92 2.14 13.65 1.26
C ASN A 92 2.69 12.36 1.86
N ASP A 93 1.94 11.27 1.79
CA ASP A 93 2.38 9.96 2.32
C ASP A 93 3.61 9.47 1.56
N ILE A 94 3.64 9.65 0.23
CA ILE A 94 4.81 9.31 -0.59
C ILE A 94 6.00 10.22 -0.28
N ASP A 95 5.78 11.53 -0.07
CA ASP A 95 6.84 12.48 0.32
C ASP A 95 7.49 12.09 1.66
N ILE A 96 6.66 11.75 2.65
CA ILE A 96 7.11 11.29 3.97
C ILE A 96 7.89 9.98 3.82
N ALA A 97 7.32 9.01 3.12
CA ALA A 97 7.94 7.71 2.92
C ALA A 97 9.27 7.80 2.15
N GLU A 98 9.35 8.65 1.13
CA GLU A 98 10.58 8.92 0.37
C GLU A 98 11.66 9.56 1.27
N SER A 99 11.26 10.38 2.25
CA SER A 99 12.19 10.99 3.20
C SER A 99 12.88 9.96 4.12
N TYR A 100 12.24 8.81 4.37
CA TYR A 100 12.81 7.71 5.15
C TYR A 100 13.82 6.89 4.37
N ILE A 101 13.81 7.00 3.03
CA ILE A 101 14.83 6.41 2.18
C ILE A 101 16.09 7.29 2.30
N GLU A 102 16.75 7.22 3.46
CA GLU A 102 18.03 7.88 3.67
C GLU A 102 19.10 7.27 2.75
N ASN A 103 19.91 8.15 2.18
CA ASN A 103 21.03 7.82 1.30
C ASN A 103 21.96 6.80 1.99
N PRO A 104 22.43 5.74 1.27
CA PRO A 104 23.28 4.69 1.81
C PRO A 104 24.56 5.19 2.50
#